data_AF-A0A0D6KVK9-F1
#
_entry.id   AF-A0A0D6KVK9-F1
#
_cell.length_a   1.000
_cell.length_b   1.000
_cell.length_c   1.000
_cell.angle_alpha   90.00
_cell.angle_beta   90.00
_cell.angle_gamma   90.00
#
_symmetry.space_group_name_H-M   'P 1'
#
loop_
_entity.id
_entity.type
_entity.pdbx_description
1 polymer ?
#
loop_
_entity_poly.entity_id
_entity_poly.type
_entity_poly.pdbx_seq_one_letter_code
_entity_poly.pdbx_strand_id
1 'polypeptide(L)'
;MLLPVFYMASIDEIDKANLSLGEIQVRNIAKNISLIPTFVIYALFLPLLMILYYCYEPGKEKIHVFIFTFIIKPIRWFSYQIVYLICNFFRKLNK
;
A
#
# COMPACT_ATOMS: atom_id res chain seq x y z
N MET A 1 2.27 14.29 2.72
CA MET A 1 1.60 14.16 1.41
C MET A 1 1.77 12.71 0.98
N LEU A 2 0.68 11.96 0.84
CA LEU A 2 0.74 10.55 0.40
C LEU A 2 1.21 10.56 -1.06
N LEU A 3 2.25 9.79 -1.41
CA LEU A 3 2.64 9.66 -2.82
C LEU A 3 1.41 9.16 -3.60
N PRO A 4 1.00 9.84 -4.70
CA PRO A 4 -0.19 9.45 -5.47
C PRO A 4 -0.18 7.98 -5.89
N VAL A 5 1.01 7.40 -6.02
CA VAL A 5 1.23 5.99 -6.38
C VAL A 5 0.78 4.98 -5.30
N PHE A 6 0.66 5.41 -4.04
CA PHE A 6 0.18 4.57 -2.93
C PHE A 6 -1.31 4.71 -2.65
N TYR A 7 -1.98 5.67 -3.31
CA TYR A 7 -3.41 5.86 -3.15
C TYR A 7 -4.17 4.71 -3.82
N MET A 8 -5.15 4.19 -3.10
CA MET A 8 -6.01 3.11 -3.55
C MET A 8 -7.39 3.31 -2.92
N ALA A 9 -8.39 3.68 -3.74
CA ALA A 9 -9.74 4.02 -3.28
C ALA A 9 -10.32 2.95 -2.33
N SER A 10 -10.12 1.65 -2.64
CA SER A 10 -10.61 0.55 -1.80
C SER A 10 -10.01 0.46 -0.39
N ILE A 11 -8.90 1.15 -0.12
CA ILE A 11 -8.22 1.22 1.19
C ILE A 11 -8.39 2.60 1.81
N ASP A 12 -8.28 3.64 1.00
CA ASP A 12 -8.25 5.02 1.48
C ASP A 12 -9.64 5.62 1.72
N GLU A 13 -10.67 5.12 1.02
CA GLU A 13 -12.07 5.52 1.16
C GLU A 13 -12.84 4.50 1.99
N ILE A 14 -12.66 4.58 3.31
CA ILE A 14 -13.35 3.69 4.26
C ILE A 14 -14.81 4.14 4.38
N ASP A 15 -15.75 3.27 4.00
CA ASP A 15 -17.18 3.48 4.21
C ASP A 15 -17.51 3.43 5.71
N LYS A 16 -17.61 4.60 6.34
CA LYS A 16 -17.90 4.73 7.77
C LYS A 16 -19.39 4.56 8.10
N ALA A 17 -20.29 4.61 7.12
CA ALA A 17 -21.73 4.58 7.37
C ALA A 17 -22.21 3.17 7.75
N ASN A 18 -21.57 2.14 7.23
CA ASN A 18 -22.00 0.74 7.37
C ASN A 18 -21.11 -0.10 8.31
N LEU A 19 -20.10 0.49 8.95
CA LEU A 19 -19.11 -0.23 9.75
C LEU A 19 -19.23 0.03 11.25
N SER A 20 -18.91 -0.97 12.06
CA SER A 20 -18.80 -0.81 13.51
C SER A 20 -17.62 0.10 13.89
N LEU A 21 -17.73 0.86 14.99
CA LEU A 21 -16.65 1.76 15.47
C LEU A 21 -15.29 1.05 15.60
N GLY A 22 -15.29 -0.19 16.09
CA GLY A 22 -14.06 -0.98 16.22
C GLY A 22 -13.46 -1.40 14.88
N GLU A 23 -14.27 -1.66 13.85
CA GLU A 23 -13.77 -1.92 12.51
C GLU A 23 -13.26 -0.66 11.83
N ILE A 24 -13.92 0.47 12.02
CA ILE A 24 -13.45 1.77 11.52
C ILE A 24 -12.06 2.09 12.09
N GLN A 25 -11.86 1.86 13.40
CA GLN A 25 -10.55 2.05 14.03
C GLN A 25 -9.49 1.12 13.43
N VAL A 26 -9.77 -0.19 13.32
CA VAL A 26 -8.83 -1.16 12.73
C VAL A 26 -8.48 -0.80 11.28
N ARG A 27 -9.46 -0.41 10.47
CA ARG A 27 -9.22 -0.02 9.07
C ARG A 27 -8.43 1.28 8.95
N ASN A 28 -8.67 2.27 9.80
CA ASN A 28 -7.88 3.50 9.83
C ASN A 28 -6.42 3.25 10.24
N ILE A 29 -6.20 2.41 11.25
CA ILE A 29 -4.86 2.01 11.68
C ILE A 29 -4.18 1.25 10.53
N ALA A 30 -4.86 0.26 9.94
CA ALA A 30 -4.32 -0.52 8.84
C ALA A 30 -3.98 0.35 7.64
N LYS A 31 -4.84 1.31 7.26
CA LYS A 31 -4.59 2.29 6.19
C LYS A 31 -3.28 3.05 6.41
N ASN A 32 -3.05 3.58 7.61
CA ASN A 32 -1.89 4.41 7.90
C ASN A 32 -0.61 3.59 8.09
N ILE A 33 -0.67 2.53 8.91
CA ILE A 33 0.51 1.73 9.26
C ILE A 33 1.01 0.93 8.05
N SER A 34 0.12 0.43 7.19
CA SER A 34 0.53 -0.31 5.98
C SER A 34 1.35 0.52 4.99
N LEU A 35 1.41 1.84 5.11
CA LEU A 35 2.27 2.68 4.28
C LEU A 35 3.75 2.40 4.55
N ILE A 36 4.09 2.06 5.79
CA ILE A 36 5.47 1.78 6.20
C ILE A 36 6.04 0.57 5.45
N PRO A 37 5.46 -0.65 5.53
CA PRO A 37 5.96 -1.79 4.77
C PRO A 37 5.85 -1.57 3.25
N THR A 38 4.82 -0.86 2.77
CA THR A 38 4.71 -0.50 1.35
C THR A 38 5.90 0.34 0.90
N PHE A 39 6.27 1.35 1.69
CA PHE A 39 7.39 2.25 1.39
C PHE A 39 8.73 1.54 1.45
N VAL A 40 8.95 0.66 2.45
CA VAL A 40 10.18 -0.13 2.56
C VAL A 40 10.37 -0.99 1.31
N ILE A 41 9.33 -1.72 0.89
CA ILE A 41 9.42 -2.54 -0.31
C ILE A 41 9.66 -1.65 -1.54
N TYR A 42 8.93 -0.54 -1.67
CA TYR A 42 9.14 0.40 -2.77
C TYR A 42 10.58 0.93 -2.82
N ALA A 43 11.15 1.31 -1.68
CA ALA A 43 12.52 1.79 -1.58
C ALA A 43 13.55 0.74 -2.02
N LEU A 44 13.29 -0.56 -1.78
CA LEU A 44 14.13 -1.65 -2.28
C LEU A 44 14.09 -1.79 -3.81
N PHE A 45 12.95 -1.47 -4.44
CA PHE A 45 12.81 -1.49 -5.89
C PHE A 45 13.34 -0.22 -6.58
N LEU A 46 13.55 0.87 -5.83
CA LEU A 46 13.99 2.15 -6.38
C LEU A 46 15.38 2.08 -7.07
N PRO A 47 16.41 1.45 -6.48
CA PRO A 47 17.70 1.27 -7.15
C PRO A 47 17.58 0.43 -8.43
N LEU A 48 16.75 -0.61 -8.41
CA LEU A 48 16.51 -1.46 -9.57
C LEU A 48 15.85 -0.67 -10.71
N LEU A 49 14.89 0.20 -10.37
CA LEU A 49 14.26 1.13 -11.31
C LEU A 49 15.26 2.15 -11.87
N MET A 50 16.16 2.69 -11.03
CA MET A 50 17.23 3.60 -11.49
C MET A 50 18.20 2.92 -12.45
N ILE A 51 18.59 1.67 -12.18
CA ILE A 51 19.46 0.89 -13.08
C ILE A 51 18.72 0.62 -14.41
N LEU A 52 17.45 0.21 -14.36
CA LEU A 52 16.64 0.00 -15.56
C LEU A 52 16.50 1.29 -16.40
N TYR A 53 16.31 2.44 -15.75
CA TYR A 53 16.24 3.74 -16.42
C TYR A 53 17.58 4.15 -17.04
N TYR A 54 18.70 3.88 -16.37
CA TYR A 54 20.03 4.22 -16.88
C TYR A 54 20.47 3.29 -18.03
N CYS A 55 20.12 2.00 -17.95
CA CYS A 55 20.50 1.00 -18.95
C CYS A 55 19.58 0.92 -20.16
N TYR A 56 18.37 1.48 -20.10
CA TYR A 56 17.43 1.46 -21.22
C TYR A 56 16.94 2.86 -21.61
N GLU A 57 16.98 3.14 -22.92
CA GLU A 57 16.55 4.39 -23.55
C GLU A 57 15.14 4.88 -23.13
N PRO A 58 14.88 6.20 -23.20
CA PRO A 58 13.66 6.87 -22.72
C PRO A 58 12.33 6.39 -23.35
N GLY A 59 12.35 5.53 -24.37
CA GLY A 59 11.15 4.95 -24.98
C GLY A 59 10.37 3.96 -24.10
N LYS A 60 10.87 3.64 -22.89
CA LYS A 60 10.31 2.64 -21.98
C LYS A 60 9.54 3.19 -20.77
N GLU A 61 9.08 4.45 -20.81
CA GLU A 61 8.19 5.01 -19.76
C GLU A 61 6.99 4.10 -19.44
N LYS A 62 6.47 3.37 -20.45
CA LYS A 62 5.41 2.37 -20.28
C LYS A 62 5.77 1.25 -19.29
N ILE A 63 7.04 0.84 -19.23
CA ILE A 63 7.51 -0.21 -18.32
C ILE A 63 7.58 0.30 -16.88
N HIS A 64 7.95 1.58 -16.67
CA HIS A 64 7.85 2.18 -15.35
C HIS A 64 6.40 2.24 -14.88
N VAL A 65 5.48 2.74 -15.70
CA VAL A 65 4.04 2.78 -15.36
C VAL A 65 3.50 1.37 -15.09
N PHE A 66 3.94 0.37 -15.86
CA PHE A 66 3.58 -1.03 -15.64
C PHE A 66 4.09 -1.54 -14.28
N ILE A 67 5.36 -1.31 -13.95
CA ILE A 67 5.94 -1.68 -12.65
C ILE A 67 5.20 -0.96 -11.51
N PHE A 68 4.96 0.35 -11.63
CA PHE A 68 4.23 1.13 -10.64
C PHE A 68 2.80 0.60 -10.44
N THR A 69 2.08 0.25 -11.50
CA THR A 69 0.69 -0.20 -11.40
C THR A 69 0.58 -1.65 -10.92
N PHE A 70 1.42 -2.55 -11.43
CA PHE A 70 1.33 -3.99 -11.18
C PHE A 70 2.15 -4.47 -9.98
N ILE A 71 3.11 -3.70 -9.49
CA ILE A 71 3.92 -4.08 -8.32
C ILE A 71 3.48 -3.30 -7.09
N ILE A 72 3.40 -1.97 -7.16
CA ILE A 72 3.11 -1.15 -5.98
C ILE A 72 1.68 -1.35 -5.46
N LYS A 73 0.66 -1.40 -6.34
CA LYS A 73 -0.73 -1.57 -5.88
C LYS A 73 -0.95 -2.91 -5.18
N PRO A 74 -0.48 -4.06 -5.71
CA PRO A 74 -0.55 -5.32 -4.98
C PRO A 74 0.22 -5.32 -3.66
N ILE A 75 1.42 -4.72 -3.62
CA ILE A 75 2.19 -4.59 -2.37
C ILE A 75 1.44 -3.76 -1.33
N ARG A 76 0.85 -2.64 -1.75
CA ARG A 76 0.05 -1.76 -0.90
C ARG A 76 -1.14 -2.52 -0.32
N TRP A 77 -1.86 -3.26 -1.17
CA TRP A 77 -2.98 -4.09 -0.77
C TRP A 77 -2.57 -5.19 0.20
N PHE A 78 -1.49 -5.92 -0.11
CA PHE A 78 -0.98 -7.00 0.74
C PHE A 78 -0.51 -6.49 2.10
N SER A 79 0.21 -5.37 2.11
CA SER A 79 0.63 -4.67 3.33
C SER A 79 -0.57 -4.25 4.17
N TYR A 80 -1.63 -3.74 3.54
CA TYR A 80 -2.87 -3.41 4.23
C TYR A 80 -3.53 -4.65 4.84
N GLN A 81 -3.63 -5.75 4.10
CA GLN A 81 -4.22 -7.00 4.62
C GLN A 81 -3.45 -7.55 5.82
N ILE A 82 -2.12 -7.56 5.77
CA ILE A 82 -1.29 -8.01 6.90
C ILE A 82 -1.58 -7.17 8.14
N VAL A 83 -1.50 -5.84 8.02
CA VAL A 83 -1.72 -4.96 9.18
C VAL A 83 -3.17 -5.06 9.67
N TYR A 84 -4.13 -5.13 8.76
CA TYR A 84 -5.54 -5.32 9.11
C TYR A 84 -5.77 -6.61 9.90
N LEU A 85 -5.20 -7.73 9.44
CA LEU A 85 -5.32 -9.02 10.12
C LEU A 85 -4.70 -8.97 11.53
N ILE A 86 -3.52 -8.37 11.66
CA ILE A 86 -2.84 -8.18 12.94
C ILE A 86 -3.70 -7.33 13.89
N CYS A 87 -4.16 -6.16 13.43
CA CYS A 87 -4.99 -5.27 14.24
C CYS A 87 -6.34 -5.90 14.62
N ASN A 88 -6.98 -6.63 13.71
CA ASN A 88 -8.23 -7.32 13.98
C ASN A 88 -8.03 -8.50 14.95
N PHE A 89 -6.90 -9.20 14.87
CA PHE A 89 -6.52 -10.26 15.80
C PHE A 89 -6.34 -9.70 17.23
N PHE A 90 -5.55 -8.64 17.40
CA PHE A 90 -5.40 -7.98 18.71
C PHE A 90 -6.71 -7.46 19.27
N ARG A 91 -7.58 -6.89 18.42
CA ARG A 91 -8.93 -6.45 18.85
C ARG A 91 -9.78 -7.61 19.35
N LYS A 92 -9.71 -8.78 18.72
CA LYS A 92 -10.44 -9.98 19.15
C LYS A 92 -9.89 -10.57 20.44
N LEU A 93 -8.59 -10.42 20.72
CA LEU A 93 -7.99 -10.87 21.98
C LEU A 93 -8.31 -9.95 23.16
N ASN A 94 -8.52 -8.65 22.91
CA ASN A 94 -8.90 -7.67 23.93
C ASN A 94 -10.42 -7.56 24.16
N LYS A 95 -11.21 -8.46 23.58
CA LYS A 95 -12.66 -8.57 23.77
C LYS A 95 -12.99 -9.76 24.64
#